data_AF-N1ZG61-F1
#
_entry.id   AF-N1ZG61-F1
#
_cell.length_a   1.000
_cell.length_b   1.000
_cell.length_c   1.000
_cell.angle_alpha   90.00
_cell.angle_beta   90.00
_cell.angle_gamma   90.00
#
_symmetry.space_group_name_H-M   'P 1'
#
loop_
_entity.id
_entity.type
_entity.pdbx_description
1 polymer ?
#
loop_
_entity_poly.entity_id
_entity_poly.type
_entity_poly.pdbx_seq_one_letter_code
_entity_poly.pdbx_strand_id
1 'polypeptide(L)' 'MTLTVDTLTSWMNNFANKIEENAQHLSDLDTPIGDGDHGFNMSRGMKAVEEKLSAKPADVTSGL' A
#
# COMPACT_ATOMS: atom_id res chain seq x y z
N MET A 1 -13.66 -14.80 -6.70
CA MET A 1 -12.88 -14.75 -5.45
C MET A 1 -13.75 -14.10 -4.38
N THR A 2 -13.83 -14.69 -3.20
CA THR A 2 -14.54 -14.10 -2.05
C THR A 2 -13.60 -13.14 -1.33
N LEU A 3 -14.09 -11.96 -0.96
CA LEU A 3 -13.33 -11.03 -0.12
C LEU A 3 -13.37 -11.51 1.33
N THR A 4 -12.20 -11.83 1.86
CA THR A 4 -11.96 -12.19 3.26
C THR A 4 -10.80 -11.38 3.82
N VAL A 5 -10.67 -11.31 5.15
CA VAL A 5 -9.53 -10.69 5.83
C VAL A 5 -8.20 -11.19 5.25
N ASP A 6 -8.05 -12.51 5.10
CA ASP A 6 -6.79 -13.09 4.63
C ASP A 6 -6.47 -12.72 3.18
N THR A 7 -7.49 -12.69 2.30
CA THR A 7 -7.30 -12.28 0.90
C THR A 7 -7.00 -10.79 0.77
N LEU A 8 -7.61 -9.94 1.60
CA LEU A 8 -7.36 -8.49 1.61
C LEU A 8 -5.98 -8.17 2.19
N THR A 9 -5.57 -8.83 3.28
CA THR A 9 -4.21 -8.70 3.83
C THR A 9 -3.16 -9.12 2.81
N SER A 10 -3.38 -10.24 2.13
CA SER A 10 -2.49 -10.71 1.06
C SER A 10 -2.40 -9.70 -0.08
N TRP A 11 -3.54 -9.12 -0.48
CA TRP A 11 -3.57 -8.09 -1.51
C TRP A 11 -2.80 -6.83 -1.09
N MET A 12 -2.99 -6.32 0.13
CA MET A 12 -2.26 -5.15 0.64
C MET A 12 -0.75 -5.36 0.67
N ASN A 13 -0.29 -6.52 1.15
CA ASN A 13 1.15 -6.83 1.17
C ASN A 13 1.72 -6.94 -0.26
N ASN A 14 0.99 -7.56 -1.19
CA ASN A 14 1.41 -7.61 -2.59
C ASN A 14 1.45 -6.22 -3.25
N PHE A 15 0.49 -5.37 -2.91
CA PHE A 15 0.46 -3.99 -3.39
C PHE A 15 1.62 -3.17 -2.80
N ALA A 16 1.92 -3.32 -1.51
CA ALA A 16 3.06 -2.68 -0.86
C ALA A 16 4.39 -3.04 -1.55
N ASN A 17 4.61 -4.34 -1.80
CA ASN A 17 5.79 -4.82 -2.54
C ASN A 17 5.88 -4.17 -3.93
N LYS A 18 4.76 -4.09 -4.67
CA LYS A 18 4.74 -3.46 -5.99
C LYS A 18 5.02 -1.95 -5.93
N ILE A 19 4.51 -1.27 -4.92
CA ILE A 19 4.79 0.15 -4.69
C ILE A 19 6.28 0.35 -4.37
N GLU A 20 6.87 -0.47 -3.49
CA GLU A 20 8.30 -0.34 -3.15
C GLU A 20 9.20 -0.61 -4.36
N GLU A 21 8.93 -1.69 -5.11
CA GLU A 21 9.65 -2.02 -6.35
C GLU A 21 9.63 -0.89 -7.39
N ASN A 22 8.54 -0.11 -7.43
CA ASN A 22 8.30 0.89 -8.47
C ASN A 22 8.30 2.34 -7.93
N ALA A 23 8.73 2.57 -6.69
CA ALA A 23 8.61 3.89 -6.05
C ALA A 23 9.32 4.99 -6.86
N GLN A 24 10.53 4.75 -7.34
CA GLN A 24 11.23 5.71 -8.20
C GLN A 24 10.47 5.96 -9.50
N HIS A 25 10.04 4.89 -10.18
CA HIS A 25 9.32 5.01 -11.44
C HIS A 25 8.02 5.82 -11.30
N LEU A 26 7.28 5.60 -10.22
CA LEU A 26 6.05 6.34 -9.91
C LEU A 26 6.33 7.83 -9.66
N SER A 27 7.40 8.17 -8.95
CA SER A 27 7.85 9.55 -8.76
C SER A 27 8.35 10.18 -10.07
N ASP A 28 9.01 9.42 -10.94
CA ASP A 28 9.45 9.89 -12.26
C ASP A 28 8.26 10.23 -13.16
N LEU A 29 7.19 9.43 -13.12
CA LEU A 29 5.94 9.70 -13.85
C LEU A 29 5.20 10.92 -13.32
N ASP A 30 5.30 11.17 -12.01
CA ASP A 30 4.68 12.32 -11.35
C ASP A 30 5.45 13.62 -11.60
N THR A 31 6.78 13.57 -11.71
CA THR A 31 7.64 14.75 -11.96
C THR A 31 7.18 15.69 -13.10
N PRO A 32 6.81 15.22 -14.31
CA PRO A 32 6.41 16.12 -15.40
C PRO A 32 5.05 16.80 -15.20
N ILE A 33 4.20 16.31 -14.29
CA ILE A 33 2.80 16.77 -14.12
C ILE A 33 2.41 17.06 -12.65
N GLY A 34 3.35 16.93 -11.73
CA GLY A 34 3.18 16.99 -10.28
C GLY A 34 4.47 17.43 -9.60
N ASP A 35 4.70 17.01 -8.36
CA ASP A 35 5.86 17.39 -7.54
C ASP A 35 6.92 16.28 -7.43
N GLY A 36 6.67 15.11 -8.02
CA GLY A 36 7.63 14.02 -8.13
C GLY A 36 7.80 13.24 -6.83
N ASP A 37 6.81 13.29 -5.94
CA ASP A 37 6.88 12.61 -4.66
C ASP A 37 5.94 11.40 -4.55
N HIS A 38 5.08 11.17 -5.55
CA HIS A 38 4.01 10.18 -5.49
C HIS A 38 4.48 8.78 -5.07
N GLY A 39 5.49 8.23 -5.73
CA GLY A 39 5.98 6.88 -5.44
C GLY A 39 6.59 6.76 -4.04
N PHE A 40 7.29 7.80 -3.59
CA PHE A 40 7.85 7.86 -2.25
C PHE A 40 6.76 7.99 -1.18
N ASN A 41 5.74 8.81 -1.43
CA ASN A 41 4.56 8.95 -0.57
C ASN A 41 3.83 7.63 -0.42
N MET A 42 3.57 6.95 -1.53
CA MET A 42 2.93 5.64 -1.52
C MET A 42 3.78 4.59 -0.78
N SER A 43 5.10 4.57 -0.99
CA SER A 43 5.99 3.65 -0.27
C SER A 43 5.96 3.88 1.25
N ARG A 44 5.99 5.13 1.70
CA ARG A 44 5.85 5.46 3.14
C ARG A 44 4.49 5.01 3.69
N GLY A 45 3.41 5.31 2.98
CA GLY A 45 2.05 4.95 3.40
C GLY A 45 1.86 3.44 3.46
N MET A 46 2.35 2.69 2.47
CA MET A 46 2.21 1.24 2.44
C MET A 46 3.04 0.54 3.52
N LYS A 47 4.23 1.06 3.87
CA LYS A 47 4.99 0.55 5.03
C LYS A 47 4.17 0.68 6.33
N ALA A 48 3.50 1.81 6.53
CA ALA A 48 2.61 1.96 7.69
C ALA A 48 1.41 0.99 7.66
N VAL A 49 0.88 0.68 6.48
CA VAL A 49 -0.18 -0.33 6.31
C VAL A 49 0.34 -1.73 6.66
N GLU A 50 1.50 -2.14 6.15
CA GLU A 50 2.12 -3.43 6.47
C GLU A 50 2.37 -3.60 7.97
N GLU A 51 2.89 -2.55 8.63
CA GLU A 51 3.07 -2.54 10.08
C GLU A 51 1.76 -2.77 10.83
N LYS A 52 0.66 -2.11 10.41
CA LYS A 52 -0.66 -2.27 11.03
C LYS A 52 -1.28 -3.65 10.77
N LEU A 53 -1.00 -4.25 9.61
CA LEU A 53 -1.50 -5.56 9.23
C LEU A 53 -0.63 -6.74 9.72
N SER A 54 0.51 -6.45 10.36
CA SER A 54 1.35 -7.48 11.02
C SER A 54 0.58 -8.29 12.08
N ALA A 55 -0.46 -7.69 12.67
CA ALA A 55 -1.45 -8.36 13.47
C ALA A 55 -2.76 -8.51 12.69
N LYS A 56 -3.35 -9.72 12.71
CA LYS A 56 -4.63 -9.97 12.03
C LYS A 56 -5.73 -9.08 12.62
N PRO A 57 -6.43 -8.28 11.81
CA PRO A 57 -7.57 -7.50 12.28
C PRO A 57 -8.66 -8.41 12.85
N ALA A 58 -9.11 -8.12 14.07
CA ALA A 58 -10.18 -8.88 14.74
C ALA A 58 -11.57 -8.59 14.13
N ASP A 59 -11.74 -7.38 13.55
CA ASP A 59 -12.96 -6.91 12.92
C ASP A 59 -12.64 -5.88 11.83
N VAL A 60 -13.29 -6.00 10.67
CA VAL A 60 -13.15 -5.07 9.52
C VAL A 60 -14.12 -3.90 9.57
N THR A 61 -15.10 -3.91 10.47
CA THR A 61 -16.07 -2.81 10.65
C THR A 61 -15.52 -1.68 11.51
N SER A 62 -14.42 -1.91 12.24
CA SER A 62 -13.79 -0.91 13.10
C SER A 62 -13.13 0.26 12.37
N GLY A 63 -13.00 0.18 11.04
CA GLY A 63 -12.47 1.24 10.17
C GLY A 63 -13.52 1.95 9.32
N LEU A 64 -14.80 1.70 9.55
CA LEU A 64 -15.93 2.45 8.97
C LEU A 64 -16.44 3.53 9.93
#